data_AF-A0A2J6JDJ5-F1
#
_entry.id   AF-A0A2J6JDJ5-F1
#
_cell.length_a   1.000
_cell.length_b   1.000
_cell.length_c   1.000
_cell.angle_alpha   90.00
_cell.angle_beta   90.00
_cell.angle_gamma   90.00
#
_symmetry.space_group_name_H-M   'P 1'
#
loop_
_entity.id
_entity.type
_entity.pdbx_description
1 polymer ?
#
loop_
_entity_poly.entity_id
_entity_poly.type
_entity_poly.pdbx_seq_one_letter_code
_entity_poly.pdbx_strand_id
1 'polypeptide(L)' 'MIELFSSIQGEGVFLGERQAFLRLAGCNLDCAYCDTPFVPTSHCRVEETPGSGVFYDLPNPLSREGG' A
#
# COMPACT_ATOMS: atom_id res chain seq x y z
N MET A 1 4.33 -0.45 -7.11
CA MET A 1 4.66 0.04 -5.76
C MET A 1 3.92 -0.82 -4.76
N ILE A 2 4.54 -1.18 -3.63
CA ILE A 2 3.84 -1.81 -2.50
C ILE A 2 3.81 -0.81 -1.36
N GLU A 3 2.64 -0.60 -0.74
CA GLU A 3 2.49 0.31 0.39
C GLU A 3 1.48 -0.19 1.43
N LEU A 4 1.74 0.10 2.70
CA LEU A 4 0.87 -0.18 3.84
C LEU A 4 0.64 1.11 4.65
N PHE A 5 -0.62 1.51 4.82
CA PHE A 5 -0.99 2.74 5.53
C PHE A 5 -2.40 2.70 6.11
N SER A 6 -2.69 3.56 7.08
CA SER A 6 -4.05 3.79 7.59
C SER A 6 -4.65 5.06 7.02
N SER A 7 -5.86 4.95 6.49
CA SER A 7 -6.63 6.08 5.98
C SER A 7 -8.13 5.88 6.21
N ILE A 8 -8.92 6.85 5.76
CA ILE A 8 -10.38 6.77 5.72
C ILE A 8 -10.80 6.21 4.35
N GLN A 9 -11.70 5.23 4.35
CA GLN A 9 -12.27 4.67 3.13
C GLN A 9 -13.10 5.74 2.41
N GLY A 10 -12.78 5.97 1.14
CA GLY A 10 -13.40 7.01 0.30
C GLY A 10 -14.59 6.53 -0.51
N GLU A 11 -14.90 5.23 -0.51
CA GLU A 11 -15.91 4.63 -1.38
C GLU A 11 -16.66 3.46 -0.74
N GLY A 12 -17.80 3.10 -1.34
CA GLY A 12 -18.57 1.91 -0.97
C GLY A 12 -19.31 2.02 0.37
N VAL A 13 -19.65 0.87 0.94
CA VAL A 13 -20.51 0.78 2.14
C VAL A 13 -19.83 1.22 3.43
N PHE A 14 -18.50 1.24 3.44
CA PHE A 14 -17.69 1.65 4.60
C PHE A 14 -17.13 3.06 4.43
N LEU A 15 -17.73 3.87 3.56
CA LEU A 15 -17.36 5.27 3.35
C LEU A 15 -17.29 6.01 4.69
N GLY A 16 -16.14 6.66 4.94
CA GLY A 16 -15.92 7.42 6.17
C GLY A 16 -15.31 6.61 7.33
N GLU A 17 -15.15 5.29 7.19
CA GLU A 17 -14.54 4.44 8.22
C GLU A 17 -13.01 4.38 8.09
N ARG A 18 -12.32 4.27 9.23
CA ARG A 18 -10.86 4.08 9.28
C ARG A 18 -10.50 2.65 8.93
N GLN A 19 -9.60 2.47 7.96
CA GLN A 19 -9.14 1.17 7.49
C GLN A 19 -7.61 1.18 7.29
N ALA A 20 -7.02 -0.01 7.38
CA ALA A 20 -5.66 -0.24 6.92
C ALA A 20 -5.71 -0.68 5.45
N PHE A 21 -4.89 -0.05 4.61
CA PHE A 21 -4.78 -0.33 3.19
C PHE A 21 -3.45 -1.00 2.92
N LEU A 22 -3.51 -2.16 2.25
CA LEU A 22 -2.35 -2.81 1.66
C LEU A 22 -2.49 -2.72 0.14
N ARG A 23 -1.69 -1.88 -0.50
CA ARG A 23 -1.61 -1.82 -1.96
C ARG A 23 -0.47 -2.70 -2.44
N LEU A 24 -0.78 -3.62 -3.34
CA LEU A 24 0.18 -4.51 -3.96
C LEU A 24 0.69 -3.93 -5.29
N ALA A 25 1.88 -4.35 -5.69
CA ALA A 25 2.41 -4.08 -7.02
C ALA A 25 2.02 -5.20 -8.00
N GLY A 26 2.06 -4.87 -9.28
CA GLY A 26 1.63 -5.75 -10.38
C GLY A 26 0.14 -5.62 -10.65
N CYS A 27 -0.21 -5.47 -11.93
CA CYS A 27 -1.57 -5.52 -12.43
C CYS A 27 -1.55 -6.25 -13.78
N ASN A 28 -2.53 -7.11 -14.03
CA ASN A 28 -2.67 -7.83 -15.30
C ASN A 28 -3.51 -7.08 -16.34
N LEU A 29 -3.96 -5.86 -16.01
CA LEU A 29 -4.75 -5.01 -16.90
C LEU A 29 -3.91 -3.83 -17.39
N ASP A 30 -4.10 -3.46 -18.65
CA ASP A 30 -3.44 -2.31 -19.30
C ASP A 30 -4.45 -1.17 -19.50
N CYS A 31 -4.92 -0.61 -18.38
CA CYS A 31 -5.97 0.40 -18.39
C CYS A 31 -5.42 1.77 -18.80
N ALA A 32 -5.93 2.34 -19.90
CA ALA A 32 -5.56 3.67 -20.38
C ALA A 32 -5.88 4.83 -19.40
N TYR A 33 -6.70 4.57 -18.39
CA TYR A 33 -7.13 5.55 -17.38
C TYR A 33 -6.50 5.31 -16.00
N CYS A 34 -5.51 4.42 -15.88
CA CYS A 34 -4.88 4.13 -14.59
C CYS A 34 -3.98 5.31 -14.15
N ASP A 35 -4.24 5.85 -12.96
CA ASP A 35 -3.48 6.92 -12.34
C ASP A 35 -2.45 6.42 -11.30
N THR A 36 -2.50 5.12 -10.98
CA THR A 36 -1.75 4.52 -9.88
C THR A 36 -0.54 3.73 -10.40
N PRO A 37 0.70 4.04 -9.97
CA PRO A 37 1.88 3.28 -10.37
C PRO A 37 1.88 1.85 -9.81
N PHE A 38 1.78 0.84 -10.69
CA PHE A 38 1.75 -0.57 -10.31
C PHE A 38 3.08 -1.32 -10.54
N VAL A 39 4.14 -0.65 -11.02
CA VAL A 39 5.45 -1.29 -11.28
C VAL A 39 6.04 -1.86 -9.98
N PRO A 40 6.45 -3.15 -9.94
CA PRO A 40 7.14 -3.73 -8.78
C PRO A 40 8.43 -2.99 -8.42
N THR A 41 8.64 -2.79 -7.12
CA THR A 41 9.81 -2.09 -6.55
C THR A 41 10.56 -3.02 -5.59
N SER A 42 11.86 -2.77 -5.39
CA SER A 42 12.70 -3.49 -4.41
C SER A 42 12.41 -3.14 -2.95
N HIS A 43 11.51 -2.19 -2.73
CA HIS A 43 11.10 -1.72 -1.41
C HIS A 43 9.57 -1.60 -1.31
N CYS A 44 9.06 -1.80 -0.10
CA CYS A 44 7.68 -1.57 0.31
C CYS A 44 7.65 -0.38 1.28
N ARG A 45 6.72 0.55 1.07
CA ARG A 45 6.57 1.74 1.90
C ARG A 45 5.56 1.49 3.01
N VAL A 46 5.96 1.63 4.27
CA VAL A 46 5.11 1.32 5.43
C VAL A 46 4.94 2.55 6.29
N GLU A 47 3.70 2.84 6.67
CA GLU A 47 3.39 3.87 7.66
C GLU A 47 3.84 3.41 9.06
N GLU A 48 4.61 4.26 9.75
CA GLU A 48 5.17 3.96 11.08
C GLU A 48 4.08 3.81 12.15
N THR A 49 3.16 4.76 12.19
CA THR A 49 2.04 4.76 13.14
C THR A 49 0.77 5.05 12.36
N PRO A 50 -0.33 4.29 12.56
CA PRO A 50 -1.56 4.47 11.80
C PRO A 50 -2.05 5.93 11.76
N GLY A 51 -2.09 6.53 10.57
CA GLY A 51 -2.55 7.89 10.33
C GLY A 51 -1.52 8.99 10.63
N SER A 52 -0.26 8.65 10.91
CA SER A 52 0.80 9.66 11.13
C SER A 52 1.26 10.32 9.84
N GLY A 53 1.08 9.68 8.68
CA GLY A 53 1.67 10.11 7.42
C GLY A 53 3.21 10.04 7.39
N VAL A 54 3.83 9.42 8.41
CA VAL A 54 5.27 9.16 8.47
C VAL A 54 5.52 7.76 7.95
N PHE A 55 6.43 7.65 6.98
CA PHE A 55 6.69 6.41 6.26
C PHE A 55 8.16 6.02 6.31
N TYR A 56 8.42 4.73 6.33
CA TYR A 56 9.74 4.13 6.16
C TYR A 56 9.67 3.03 5.09
N ASP A 57 10.82 2.73 4.49
CA ASP A 57 10.94 1.71 3.45
C ASP A 57 11.48 0.40 4.04
N LEU A 58 10.87 -0.71 3.66
CA LEU A 58 11.32 -2.06 3.95
C LEU A 58 11.72 -2.78 2.65
N PRO A 59 12.65 -3.75 2.70
CA PRO A 59 12.98 -4.55 1.53
C PRO A 59 11.76 -5.33 1.02
N ASN A 60 11.66 -5.46 -0.30
CA ASN A 60 10.66 -6.27 -0.99
C ASN A 60 11.34 -7.18 -2.04
N PRO A 61 11.25 -8.51 -1.91
CA PRO A 61 10.46 -9.25 -0.92
C PRO A 61 11.02 -9.12 0.50
N LEU A 62 10.13 -9.07 1.48
CA LEU A 62 10.50 -9.17 2.89
C LEU A 62 11.06 -10.57 3.15
N SER A 63 12.31 -10.63 3.61
CA SER A 63 12.86 -11.86 4.18
C SER A 63 12.04 -12.24 5.40
N ARG A 64 11.69 -13.52 5.56
CA ARG A 64 11.17 -14.02 6.85
C ARG A 64 12.29 -13.89 7.88
N GLU A 65 12.25 -12.88 8.73
CA GLU A 65 13.05 -12.92 9.96
C GLU A 65 12.54 -14.09 10.82
N GLY A 66 13.47 -14.90 11.31
CA GLY A 66 13.21 -16.20 11.93
C GLY A 66 12.26 -16.13 13.12
N GLY A 67 11.51 -17.23 13.31
CA GLY A 67 10.72 -17.47 14.52
C GLY A 67 11.55 -17.97 15.69
#